data_AF-A0A7C6XIU6-F1
#
_entry.id   AF-A0A7C6XIU6-F1
#
_cell.length_a   1.000
_cell.length_b   1.000
_cell.length_c   1.000
_cell.angle_alpha   90.00
_cell.angle_beta   90.00
_cell.angle_gamma   90.00
#
_symmetry.space_group_name_H-M   'P 1'
#
loop_
_entity.id
_entity.type
_entity.pdbx_description
1 polymer ?
#
loop_
_entity_poly.entity_id
_entity_poly.type
_entity_poly.pdbx_seq_one_letter_code
_entity_poly.pdbx_strand_id
1 'polypeptide(L)'
;MPSNPSLSRPTDRARVEARLRKMVERWPRVSGCLLQPDPTIVEGILQALVRSTMQHGLGYCPCRDLTGDPVVDRANICPCAHHAQEIAAQGHCRCQLFVSAAYDPAIAYRPEPATIQQRPLRSVRHRWVTVYTTHWCYLSRRTKALLDTLGIPYEDVNIEQDPEAAQRVEAWNGGFRSVPTVVARMVITEPTTSELATVLQTPSALLDALCVNVTQWCALSRRTLAWLRENGVPHVSVDIEQDPEAARRVSEWNRGYQSVPTLDLTLRITEPTSDELVRMLGLGMPR
;
A
#
# COMPACT_ATOMS: atom_id res chain seq x y z
N MET A 1 11.74 24.83 -19.60
CA MET A 1 11.69 23.36 -19.47
C MET A 1 10.65 22.86 -20.45
N PRO A 2 10.96 21.95 -21.37
CA PRO A 2 9.95 21.47 -22.31
C PRO A 2 8.93 20.66 -21.49
N SER A 3 7.71 21.19 -21.44
CA SER A 3 6.51 20.51 -20.98
C SER A 3 6.36 19.21 -21.79
N ASN A 4 6.63 18.08 -21.13
CA ASN A 4 6.44 16.75 -21.70
C ASN A 4 4.94 16.60 -22.04
N PRO A 5 4.56 16.22 -23.27
CA PRO A 5 3.15 16.00 -23.58
C PRO A 5 2.63 14.89 -22.68
N SER A 6 1.73 15.25 -21.77
CA SER A 6 1.00 14.26 -20.98
C SER A 6 0.40 13.25 -21.97
N LEU A 7 0.83 11.99 -21.88
CA LEU A 7 0.26 10.92 -22.71
C LEU A 7 -1.26 10.98 -22.60
N SER A 8 -1.94 11.06 -23.75
CA SER A 8 -3.40 11.19 -23.77
C SER A 8 -4.03 10.01 -23.04
N ARG A 9 -4.68 10.27 -21.91
CA ARG A 9 -5.41 9.26 -21.14
C ARG A 9 -6.62 8.79 -21.94
N PRO A 10 -6.76 7.47 -22.19
CA PRO A 10 -7.93 6.97 -22.89
C PRO A 10 -9.20 7.17 -22.08
N THR A 11 -10.32 7.36 -22.77
CA THR A 11 -11.66 7.45 -22.16
C THR A 11 -12.48 6.17 -22.32
N ASP A 12 -12.19 5.37 -23.35
CA ASP A 12 -12.88 4.11 -23.64
C ASP A 12 -12.16 2.91 -23.00
N ARG A 13 -12.66 2.52 -21.81
CA ARG A 13 -12.14 1.38 -21.05
C ARG A 13 -12.25 0.06 -21.82
N ALA A 14 -13.37 -0.18 -22.50
CA ALA A 14 -13.61 -1.45 -23.18
C ALA A 14 -12.63 -1.65 -24.33
N ARG A 15 -12.32 -0.58 -25.07
CA ARG A 15 -11.31 -0.60 -26.12
C ARG A 15 -9.90 -0.83 -25.57
N VAL A 16 -9.56 -0.21 -24.44
CA VAL A 16 -8.27 -0.42 -23.76
C VAL A 16 -8.11 -1.87 -23.33
N GLU A 17 -9.14 -2.43 -22.70
CA GLU A 17 -9.15 -3.83 -22.26
C GLU A 17 -8.99 -4.80 -23.44
N ALA A 18 -9.78 -4.64 -24.50
CA ALA A 18 -9.68 -5.49 -25.69
C ALA A 18 -8.28 -5.44 -26.34
N ARG A 19 -7.63 -4.27 -26.34
CA ARG A 19 -6.26 -4.09 -26.84
C ARG A 19 -5.25 -4.82 -25.96
N LEU A 20 -5.32 -4.63 -24.64
CA LEU A 20 -4.39 -5.24 -23.70
C LEU A 20 -4.56 -6.76 -23.66
N ARG A 21 -5.80 -7.27 -23.72
CA ARG A 21 -6.09 -8.71 -23.79
C ARG A 21 -5.40 -9.35 -25.00
N LYS A 22 -5.53 -8.74 -26.18
CA LYS A 22 -4.81 -9.20 -27.40
C LYS A 22 -3.29 -9.19 -27.24
N MET A 23 -2.74 -8.20 -26.55
CA MET A 23 -1.30 -8.14 -26.28
C MET A 23 -0.89 -9.30 -25.36
N VAL A 24 -1.59 -9.51 -24.25
CA VAL A 24 -1.33 -10.58 -23.28
C VAL A 24 -1.41 -11.96 -23.93
N GLU A 25 -2.44 -12.22 -24.73
CA GLU A 25 -2.65 -13.52 -25.40
C GLU A 25 -1.62 -13.80 -26.51
N ARG A 26 -1.12 -12.75 -27.18
CA ARG A 26 -0.19 -12.90 -28.30
C ARG A 26 1.27 -12.94 -27.88
N TRP A 27 1.61 -12.30 -26.76
CA TRP A 27 2.99 -12.19 -26.28
C TRP A 27 3.74 -13.52 -26.13
N PRO A 28 3.14 -14.61 -25.60
CA PRO A 28 3.79 -15.93 -25.52
C PRO A 28 4.33 -16.42 -26.87
N ARG A 29 3.61 -16.14 -27.96
CA ARG A 29 3.96 -16.61 -29.32
C ARG A 29 5.20 -15.95 -29.90
N VAL A 30 5.55 -14.76 -29.43
CA VAL A 30 6.67 -13.97 -29.96
C VAL A 30 7.86 -13.90 -29.02
N SER A 31 7.66 -14.18 -27.74
CA SER A 31 8.71 -14.12 -26.71
C SER A 31 9.25 -15.49 -26.31
N GLY A 32 8.51 -16.58 -26.58
CA GLY A 32 8.87 -17.92 -26.12
C GLY A 32 8.56 -18.20 -24.64
N CYS A 33 7.97 -17.24 -23.92
CA CYS A 33 7.37 -17.50 -22.61
C CYS A 33 5.99 -18.15 -22.76
N LEU A 34 5.44 -18.63 -21.65
CA LEU A 34 4.08 -19.12 -21.52
C LEU A 34 3.22 -18.09 -20.79
N LEU A 35 1.91 -18.14 -21.02
CA LEU A 35 0.96 -17.41 -20.19
C LEU A 35 0.74 -18.17 -18.88
N GLN A 36 0.51 -17.43 -17.80
CA GLN A 36 0.08 -17.98 -16.52
C GLN A 36 -1.11 -18.96 -16.68
N PRO A 37 -1.02 -20.19 -16.14
CA PRO A 37 -2.09 -21.18 -16.26
C PRO A 37 -3.38 -20.83 -15.48
N ASP A 38 -3.28 -20.07 -14.38
CA ASP A 38 -4.48 -19.64 -13.63
C ASP A 38 -5.17 -18.45 -14.35
N PRO A 39 -6.36 -18.64 -14.94
CA PRO A 39 -7.05 -17.59 -15.69
C PRO A 39 -7.45 -16.41 -14.80
N THR A 40 -7.62 -16.62 -13.50
CA THR A 40 -8.02 -15.56 -12.56
C THR A 40 -6.87 -14.58 -12.33
N ILE A 41 -5.64 -15.10 -12.26
CA ILE A 41 -4.42 -14.27 -12.17
C ILE A 41 -4.21 -13.49 -13.46
N VAL A 42 -4.39 -14.14 -14.62
CA VAL A 42 -4.30 -13.47 -15.92
C VAL A 42 -5.28 -12.30 -15.99
N GLU A 43 -6.54 -12.56 -15.66
CA GLU A 43 -7.59 -11.53 -15.70
C GLU A 43 -7.30 -10.39 -14.71
N GLY A 44 -6.89 -10.74 -13.50
CA GLY A 44 -6.55 -9.78 -12.47
C GLY A 44 -5.41 -8.83 -12.85
N ILE A 45 -4.31 -9.36 -13.37
CA ILE A 45 -3.19 -8.54 -13.85
C ILE A 45 -3.60 -7.74 -15.09
N LEU A 46 -4.40 -8.29 -15.99
CA LEU A 46 -4.95 -7.56 -17.14
C LEU A 46 -5.76 -6.33 -16.68
N GLN A 47 -6.65 -6.49 -15.70
CA GLN A 47 -7.43 -5.38 -15.16
C GLN A 47 -6.56 -4.31 -14.49
N ALA A 48 -5.47 -4.71 -13.82
CA ALA A 48 -4.50 -3.77 -13.28
C ALA A 48 -3.77 -2.98 -14.40
N LEU A 49 -3.41 -3.63 -15.51
CA LEU A 49 -2.85 -2.95 -16.70
C LEU A 49 -3.85 -1.99 -17.35
N VAL A 50 -5.14 -2.37 -17.40
CA VAL A 50 -6.22 -1.49 -17.87
C VAL A 50 -6.30 -0.26 -16.99
N ARG A 51 -6.37 -0.42 -15.66
CA ARG A 51 -6.40 0.68 -14.70
C ARG A 51 -5.20 1.62 -14.87
N SER A 52 -3.99 1.07 -14.93
CA SER A 52 -2.77 1.86 -15.18
C SER A 52 -2.88 2.64 -16.49
N THR A 53 -3.38 2.02 -17.56
CA THR A 53 -3.55 2.69 -18.85
C THR A 53 -4.55 3.83 -18.78
N MET A 54 -5.67 3.64 -18.09
CA MET A 54 -6.69 4.68 -17.92
C MET A 54 -6.17 5.85 -17.07
N GLN A 55 -5.42 5.57 -16.00
CA GLN A 55 -4.93 6.59 -15.06
C GLN A 55 -3.67 7.31 -15.57
N HIS A 56 -2.75 6.60 -16.22
CA HIS A 56 -1.41 7.09 -16.56
C HIS A 56 -1.13 7.11 -18.08
N GLY A 57 -2.07 6.65 -18.91
CA GLY A 57 -1.94 6.59 -20.38
C GLY A 57 -1.23 5.35 -20.93
N LEU A 58 -0.53 4.59 -20.08
CA LEU A 58 0.22 3.39 -20.44
C LEU A 58 -0.02 2.25 -19.45
N GLY A 59 0.09 1.02 -19.95
CA GLY A 59 -0.05 -0.20 -19.13
C GLY A 59 1.26 -0.53 -18.42
N TYR A 60 1.58 0.20 -17.36
CA TYR A 60 2.74 -0.09 -16.51
C TYR A 60 2.51 -1.36 -15.69
N CYS A 61 3.57 -2.15 -15.44
CA CYS A 61 3.48 -3.38 -14.65
C CYS A 61 2.91 -3.04 -13.28
N PRO A 62 1.85 -3.72 -12.82
CA PRO A 62 1.36 -3.54 -11.45
C PRO A 62 2.38 -4.01 -10.41
N CYS A 63 3.41 -4.76 -10.80
CA CYS A 63 4.48 -5.25 -9.94
C CYS A 63 5.64 -4.27 -9.71
N ARG A 64 5.56 -3.07 -10.27
CA ARG A 64 6.60 -2.06 -10.24
C ARG A 64 6.04 -0.75 -9.71
N ASP A 65 6.82 -0.13 -8.85
CA ASP A 65 6.47 1.14 -8.27
C ASP A 65 6.70 2.24 -9.32
N LEU A 66 5.73 3.14 -9.48
CA LEU A 66 5.84 4.27 -10.41
C LEU A 66 6.48 5.46 -9.71
N THR A 67 7.55 5.97 -10.29
CA THR A 67 8.29 7.12 -9.75
C THR A 67 7.63 8.45 -10.13
N GLY A 68 6.80 8.46 -11.17
CA GLY A 68 6.22 9.67 -11.74
C GLY A 68 7.11 10.33 -12.80
N ASP A 69 8.34 9.86 -12.99
CA ASP A 69 9.22 10.25 -14.10
C ASP A 69 8.99 9.30 -15.29
N PRO A 70 8.43 9.78 -16.42
CA PRO A 70 8.16 8.93 -17.58
C PRO A 70 9.42 8.28 -18.19
N VAL A 71 10.61 8.86 -18.00
CA VAL A 71 11.86 8.30 -18.52
C VAL A 71 12.24 7.06 -17.71
N VAL A 72 12.15 7.16 -16.38
CA VAL A 72 12.42 6.05 -15.46
C VAL A 72 11.35 4.97 -15.60
N ASP A 73 10.07 5.37 -15.58
CA ASP A 73 8.94 4.45 -15.58
C ASP A 73 8.76 3.74 -16.93
N ARG A 74 9.42 4.19 -18.00
CA ARG A 74 9.38 3.52 -19.31
C ARG A 74 9.79 2.05 -19.25
N ALA A 75 10.75 1.70 -18.38
CA ALA A 75 11.18 0.31 -18.19
C ALA A 75 10.07 -0.58 -17.59
N ASN A 76 9.06 0.03 -16.95
CA ASN A 76 7.94 -0.65 -16.30
C ASN A 76 6.76 -0.91 -17.25
N ILE A 77 6.72 -0.37 -18.47
CA ILE A 77 5.63 -0.62 -19.44
C ILE A 77 5.55 -2.12 -19.76
N CYS A 78 4.39 -2.75 -19.59
CA CYS A 78 4.22 -4.18 -19.84
C CYS A 78 4.22 -4.51 -21.34
N PRO A 79 4.94 -5.54 -21.80
CA PRO A 79 5.91 -6.37 -21.06
C PRO A 79 7.17 -5.57 -20.69
N CYS A 80 7.50 -5.55 -19.39
CA CYS A 80 8.55 -4.67 -18.86
C CYS A 80 9.95 -5.15 -19.24
N ALA A 81 10.94 -4.25 -19.18
CA ALA A 81 12.32 -4.57 -19.55
C ALA A 81 12.93 -5.72 -18.72
N HIS A 82 12.39 -5.97 -17.53
CA HIS A 82 12.86 -6.97 -16.58
C HIS A 82 12.28 -8.37 -16.85
N HIS A 83 11.16 -8.45 -17.55
CA HIS A 83 10.34 -9.65 -17.68
C HIS A 83 11.13 -10.88 -18.16
N ALA A 84 11.97 -10.73 -19.19
CA ALA A 84 12.72 -11.85 -19.74
C ALA A 84 13.76 -12.40 -18.77
N GLN A 85 14.50 -11.52 -18.09
CA GLN A 85 15.51 -11.91 -17.10
C GLN A 85 14.88 -12.60 -15.90
N GLU A 86 13.73 -12.11 -15.42
CA GLU A 86 13.01 -12.73 -14.30
C GLU A 86 12.51 -14.13 -14.66
N ILE A 87 11.91 -14.30 -15.84
CA ILE A 87 11.47 -15.63 -16.29
C ILE A 87 12.65 -16.60 -16.38
N ALA A 88 13.80 -16.15 -16.88
CA ALA A 88 15.01 -16.98 -16.95
C ALA A 88 15.55 -17.35 -15.56
N ALA A 89 15.48 -16.44 -14.59
CA ALA A 89 16.06 -16.63 -13.26
C ALA A 89 15.19 -17.50 -12.33
N GLN A 90 13.87 -17.29 -12.34
CA GLN A 90 12.95 -17.89 -11.36
C GLN A 90 11.72 -18.56 -12.00
N GLY A 91 11.67 -18.66 -13.32
CA GLY A 91 10.57 -19.32 -14.04
C GLY A 91 9.29 -18.48 -14.20
N HIS A 92 9.28 -17.23 -13.73
CA HIS A 92 8.17 -16.30 -13.96
C HIS A 92 8.62 -14.83 -13.88
N CYS A 93 7.90 -13.94 -14.58
CA CYS A 93 8.05 -12.51 -14.32
C CYS A 93 7.46 -12.17 -12.95
N ARG A 94 7.84 -11.04 -12.34
CA ARG A 94 7.45 -10.72 -10.96
C ARG A 94 5.94 -10.67 -10.73
N CYS A 95 5.16 -10.13 -11.67
CA CYS A 95 3.70 -10.14 -11.60
C CYS A 95 3.05 -11.50 -11.90
N GLN A 96 3.84 -12.49 -12.33
CA GLN A 96 3.41 -13.83 -12.74
C GLN A 96 2.41 -13.87 -13.88
N LEU A 97 2.25 -12.80 -14.67
CA LEU A 97 1.42 -12.82 -15.88
C LEU A 97 1.98 -13.80 -16.92
N PHE A 98 3.30 -13.87 -17.00
CA PHE A 98 4.03 -14.71 -17.92
C PHE A 98 5.05 -15.57 -17.17
N VAL A 99 5.20 -16.80 -17.63
CA VAL A 99 5.92 -17.87 -16.94
C VAL A 99 6.76 -18.69 -17.91
N SER A 100 7.68 -19.51 -17.41
CA SER A 100 8.41 -20.51 -18.19
C SER A 100 7.72 -21.87 -18.10
N ALA A 101 8.20 -22.85 -18.87
CA ALA A 101 7.77 -24.24 -18.73
C ALA A 101 8.10 -24.85 -17.35
N ALA A 102 9.02 -24.26 -16.60
CA ALA A 102 9.41 -24.68 -15.26
C ALA A 102 8.61 -23.95 -14.15
N TYR A 103 7.51 -23.28 -14.49
CA TYR A 103 6.66 -22.60 -13.52
C TYR A 103 6.11 -23.57 -12.47
N ASP A 104 6.39 -23.27 -11.21
CA ASP A 104 5.83 -23.98 -10.08
C ASP A 104 5.10 -23.00 -9.16
N PRO A 105 3.76 -23.12 -8.99
CA PRO A 105 3.00 -22.28 -8.08
C PRO A 105 3.36 -22.52 -6.60
N ALA A 106 4.02 -23.61 -6.23
CA ALA A 106 4.54 -23.73 -4.85
C ALA A 106 5.76 -22.81 -4.62
N ILE A 107 6.56 -22.57 -5.65
CA ILE A 107 7.79 -21.76 -5.58
C ILE A 107 7.47 -20.29 -5.83
N ALA A 108 6.69 -19.98 -6.87
CA ALA A 108 6.35 -18.62 -7.26
C ALA A 108 5.57 -17.85 -6.17
N TYR A 109 5.04 -18.56 -5.17
CA TYR A 109 4.24 -18.00 -4.08
C TYR A 109 4.98 -17.90 -2.77
N ARG A 110 6.24 -18.33 -2.72
CA ARG A 110 7.05 -18.21 -1.53
C ARG A 110 7.44 -16.73 -1.32
N PRO A 111 7.17 -16.16 -0.12
CA PRO A 111 7.74 -14.87 0.26
C PRO A 111 9.26 -14.87 0.06
N GLU A 112 9.80 -13.86 -0.63
CA GLU A 112 11.23 -13.60 -0.51
C GLU A 112 11.51 -13.24 0.95
N PRO A 113 12.50 -13.87 1.61
CA PRO A 113 12.86 -13.49 2.96
C PRO A 113 13.40 -12.06 2.91
N ALA A 114 12.63 -11.10 3.41
CA ALA A 114 13.14 -9.74 3.55
C ALA A 114 14.32 -9.77 4.52
N THR A 115 15.48 -9.28 4.10
CA THR A 115 16.58 -8.93 5.00
C THR A 115 16.15 -7.74 5.86
N ILE A 116 15.45 -7.99 6.96
CA ILE A 116 14.92 -6.94 7.82
C ILE A 116 16.05 -6.33 8.64
N GLN A 117 16.42 -5.10 8.31
CA GLN A 117 17.15 -4.19 9.21
C GLN A 117 16.26 -3.05 9.74
N GLN A 118 14.94 -3.24 9.81
CA GLN A 118 14.02 -2.18 10.22
C GLN A 118 13.70 -2.28 11.72
N ARG A 119 13.94 -1.18 12.44
CA ARG A 119 13.57 -1.04 13.86
C ARG A 119 12.21 -0.35 13.96
N PRO A 120 11.22 -0.91 14.68
CA PRO A 120 9.95 -0.24 14.91
C PRO A 120 10.17 1.06 15.69
N LEU A 121 9.41 2.12 15.33
CA LEU A 121 9.37 3.34 16.11
C LEU A 121 8.84 3.04 17.51
N ARG A 122 9.57 3.48 18.54
CA ARG A 122 9.24 3.19 19.95
C ARG A 122 7.95 3.86 20.41
N SER A 123 7.58 4.97 19.77
CA SER A 123 6.37 5.72 20.05
C SER A 123 5.10 4.98 19.62
N VAL A 124 5.18 4.07 18.65
CA VAL A 124 4.01 3.26 18.24
C VAL A 124 3.77 2.17 19.29
N ARG A 125 2.64 2.28 20.00
CA ARG A 125 2.23 1.37 21.09
C ARG A 125 1.39 0.21 20.59
N HIS A 126 0.45 0.50 19.70
CA HIS A 126 -0.50 -0.46 19.16
C HIS A 126 -0.64 -0.29 17.66
N ARG A 127 -0.86 -1.41 16.96
CA ARG A 127 -1.14 -1.47 15.52
C ARG A 127 -2.26 -2.46 15.29
N TRP A 128 -3.31 -2.03 14.61
CA TRP A 128 -4.33 -2.89 14.04
C TRP A 128 -4.32 -2.69 12.54
N VAL A 129 -4.06 -3.75 11.79
CA VAL A 129 -3.91 -3.71 10.33
C VAL A 129 -4.96 -4.60 9.71
N THR A 130 -5.73 -4.05 8.77
CA THR A 130 -6.65 -4.81 7.91
C THR A 130 -6.17 -4.67 6.48
N VAL A 131 -6.02 -5.80 5.78
CA VAL A 131 -5.63 -5.86 4.38
C VAL A 131 -6.83 -6.36 3.58
N TYR A 132 -7.36 -5.53 2.70
CA TYR A 132 -8.39 -5.90 1.76
C TYR A 132 -7.74 -6.51 0.52
N THR A 133 -8.05 -7.76 0.21
CA THR A 133 -7.35 -8.55 -0.80
C THR A 133 -8.29 -9.24 -1.79
N THR A 134 -7.69 -9.83 -2.82
CA THR A 134 -8.28 -10.90 -3.63
C THR A 134 -7.30 -12.07 -3.69
N HIS A 135 -7.77 -13.28 -4.01
CA HIS A 135 -6.91 -14.47 -4.01
C HIS A 135 -5.82 -14.44 -5.09
N TRP A 136 -6.07 -13.76 -6.19
CA TRP A 136 -5.20 -13.71 -7.36
C TRP A 136 -4.22 -12.53 -7.35
N CYS A 137 -4.44 -11.50 -6.53
CA CYS A 137 -3.67 -10.26 -6.62
C CYS A 137 -2.25 -10.43 -6.08
N TYR A 138 -1.27 -10.35 -6.98
CA TYR A 138 0.16 -10.39 -6.64
C TYR A 138 0.54 -9.33 -5.58
N LEU A 139 0.03 -8.10 -5.71
CA LEU A 139 0.33 -7.04 -4.75
C LEU A 139 -0.23 -7.36 -3.36
N SER A 140 -1.43 -7.94 -3.28
CA SER A 140 -2.02 -8.38 -2.02
C SER A 140 -1.16 -9.43 -1.34
N ARG A 141 -0.68 -10.40 -2.10
CA ARG A 141 0.26 -11.41 -1.63
C ARG A 141 1.58 -10.82 -1.16
N ARG A 142 2.14 -9.86 -1.92
CA ARG A 142 3.38 -9.15 -1.55
C ARG A 142 3.23 -8.38 -0.23
N THR A 143 2.13 -7.66 -0.07
CA THR A 143 1.80 -6.91 1.16
C THR A 143 1.70 -7.84 2.36
N LYS A 144 0.94 -8.94 2.23
CA LYS A 144 0.80 -9.95 3.29
C LYS A 144 2.14 -10.58 3.67
N ALA A 145 2.90 -11.04 2.69
CA ALA A 145 4.22 -11.62 2.89
C ALA A 145 5.18 -10.66 3.63
N LEU A 146 5.14 -9.37 3.28
CA LEU A 146 5.94 -8.36 3.97
C LEU A 146 5.51 -8.22 5.44
N LEU A 147 4.20 -8.15 5.73
CA LEU A 147 3.67 -8.08 7.10
C LEU A 147 4.04 -9.33 7.90
N ASP A 148 3.92 -10.52 7.32
CA ASP A 148 4.32 -11.80 7.94
C ASP A 148 5.81 -11.78 8.30
N THR A 149 6.66 -11.32 7.38
CA THR A 149 8.11 -11.24 7.61
C THR A 149 8.45 -10.24 8.72
N LEU A 150 7.73 -9.12 8.80
CA LEU A 150 7.86 -8.12 9.85
C LEU A 150 7.24 -8.55 11.19
N GLY A 151 6.54 -9.67 11.23
CA GLY A 151 5.83 -10.14 12.42
C GLY A 151 4.66 -9.24 12.82
N ILE A 152 4.05 -8.54 11.86
CA ILE A 152 2.90 -7.66 12.11
C ILE A 152 1.62 -8.44 11.87
N PRO A 153 0.80 -8.69 12.92
CA PRO A 153 -0.50 -9.34 12.73
C PRO A 153 -1.43 -8.44 11.93
N TYR A 154 -2.22 -9.05 11.05
CA TYR A 154 -3.23 -8.37 10.25
C TYR A 154 -4.47 -9.23 10.07
N GLU A 155 -5.60 -8.57 9.85
CA GLU A 155 -6.82 -9.18 9.36
C GLU A 155 -6.80 -9.18 7.82
N ASP A 156 -7.05 -10.33 7.21
CA ASP A 156 -7.15 -10.48 5.75
C ASP A 156 -8.62 -10.56 5.34
N VAL A 157 -9.09 -9.54 4.61
CA VAL A 157 -10.48 -9.45 4.15
C VAL A 157 -10.52 -9.65 2.64
N ASN A 158 -10.97 -10.84 2.21
CA ASN A 158 -11.15 -11.13 0.79
C ASN A 158 -12.45 -10.49 0.27
N ILE A 159 -12.32 -9.46 -0.57
CA ILE A 159 -13.47 -8.72 -1.12
C ILE A 159 -14.28 -9.50 -2.17
N GLU A 160 -13.79 -10.64 -2.63
CA GLU A 160 -14.54 -11.53 -3.53
C GLU A 160 -15.61 -12.31 -2.79
N GLN A 161 -15.45 -12.45 -1.47
CA GLN A 161 -16.35 -13.21 -0.59
C GLN A 161 -17.17 -12.29 0.32
N ASP A 162 -16.78 -11.03 0.46
CA ASP A 162 -17.46 -10.03 1.27
C ASP A 162 -17.95 -8.84 0.38
N PRO A 163 -19.25 -8.83 0.01
CA PRO A 163 -19.84 -7.76 -0.78
C PRO A 163 -19.78 -6.38 -0.11
N GLU A 164 -19.83 -6.32 1.22
CA GLU A 164 -19.74 -5.05 1.96
C GLU A 164 -18.32 -4.50 1.92
N ALA A 165 -17.32 -5.37 2.09
CA ALA A 165 -15.92 -5.01 1.92
C ALA A 165 -15.62 -4.55 0.49
N ALA A 166 -16.18 -5.22 -0.51
CA ALA A 166 -16.06 -4.80 -1.91
C ALA A 166 -16.61 -3.38 -2.13
N GLN A 167 -17.80 -3.08 -1.59
CA GLN A 167 -18.40 -1.74 -1.68
C GLN A 167 -17.55 -0.68 -0.95
N ARG A 168 -17.00 -1.00 0.24
CA ARG A 168 -16.07 -0.10 0.94
C ARG A 168 -14.84 0.21 0.09
N VAL A 169 -14.20 -0.82 -0.49
CA VAL A 169 -13.03 -0.66 -1.35
C VAL A 169 -13.36 0.14 -2.61
N GLU A 170 -14.51 -0.11 -3.25
CA GLU A 170 -14.97 0.69 -4.39
C GLU A 170 -15.15 2.17 -4.01
N ALA A 171 -15.83 2.45 -2.90
CA ALA A 171 -16.05 3.82 -2.43
C ALA A 171 -14.72 4.55 -2.18
N TRP A 172 -13.75 3.87 -1.59
CA TRP A 172 -12.41 4.39 -1.31
C TRP A 172 -11.57 4.66 -2.55
N ASN A 173 -11.76 3.88 -3.60
CA ASN A 173 -10.90 3.87 -4.77
C ASN A 173 -11.62 4.40 -6.03
N GLY A 174 -12.63 5.26 -5.87
CA GLY A 174 -13.31 5.92 -6.99
C GLY A 174 -14.07 4.96 -7.91
N GLY A 175 -14.71 3.94 -7.34
CA GLY A 175 -15.48 2.91 -8.05
C GLY A 175 -14.67 1.68 -8.47
N PHE A 176 -13.38 1.63 -8.17
CA PHE A 176 -12.54 0.47 -8.48
C PHE A 176 -12.38 -0.46 -7.29
N ARG A 177 -12.42 -1.78 -7.51
CA ARG A 177 -12.00 -2.80 -6.52
C ARG A 177 -10.48 -2.95 -6.49
N SER A 178 -9.75 -1.85 -6.30
CA SER A 178 -8.28 -1.88 -6.27
C SER A 178 -7.80 -2.52 -4.97
N VAL A 179 -6.91 -3.51 -5.11
CA VAL A 179 -6.34 -4.26 -4.00
C VAL A 179 -4.82 -4.44 -4.19
N PRO A 180 -4.03 -4.46 -3.10
CA PRO A 180 -4.46 -4.40 -1.72
C PRO A 180 -4.82 -2.98 -1.30
N THR A 181 -5.93 -2.81 -0.59
CA THR A 181 -6.17 -1.61 0.21
C THR A 181 -5.86 -1.96 1.66
N VAL A 182 -4.93 -1.26 2.28
CA VAL A 182 -4.51 -1.47 3.67
C VAL A 182 -5.09 -0.36 4.52
N VAL A 183 -5.75 -0.71 5.61
CA VAL A 183 -6.18 0.22 6.66
C VAL A 183 -5.40 -0.09 7.93
N ALA A 184 -4.74 0.91 8.49
CA ALA A 184 -3.95 0.78 9.70
C ALA A 184 -4.43 1.79 10.75
N ARG A 185 -4.97 1.28 11.86
CA ARG A 185 -5.18 2.07 13.07
C ARG A 185 -3.97 1.94 13.98
N MET A 186 -3.42 3.06 14.42
CA MET A 186 -2.25 3.08 15.29
C MET A 186 -2.46 4.00 16.50
N VAL A 187 -1.92 3.56 17.63
CA VAL A 187 -1.76 4.42 18.80
C VAL A 187 -0.28 4.80 18.93
N ILE A 188 0.00 6.10 18.89
CA ILE A 188 1.35 6.66 18.94
C ILE A 188 1.47 7.60 20.13
N THR A 189 2.39 7.33 21.06
CA THR A 189 2.58 8.11 22.28
C THR A 189 3.92 8.82 22.29
N GLU A 190 3.89 10.09 22.67
CA GLU A 190 5.03 11.01 22.76
C GLU A 190 5.92 11.00 21.50
N PRO A 191 5.34 11.10 20.29
CA PRO A 191 6.13 11.03 19.06
C PRO A 191 7.04 12.25 18.90
N THR A 192 8.19 12.03 18.27
CA THR A 192 8.98 13.14 17.74
C THR A 192 8.35 13.70 16.46
N THR A 193 8.70 14.92 16.07
CA THR A 193 8.23 15.50 14.80
C THR A 193 8.71 14.73 13.58
N SER A 194 9.88 14.07 13.65
CA SER A 194 10.38 13.20 12.58
C SER A 194 9.57 11.90 12.47
N GLU A 195 9.13 11.34 13.59
CA GLU A 195 8.24 10.17 13.60
C GLU A 195 6.85 10.52 13.04
N LEU A 196 6.31 11.69 13.42
CA LEU A 196 5.08 12.22 12.84
C LEU A 196 5.19 12.38 11.32
N ALA A 197 6.26 13.01 10.85
CA ALA A 197 6.51 13.17 9.41
C ALA A 197 6.61 11.81 8.70
N THR A 198 7.35 10.86 9.28
CA THR A 198 7.53 9.51 8.70
C THR A 198 6.19 8.82 8.45
N VAL A 199 5.27 8.90 9.42
CA VAL A 199 3.97 8.22 9.34
C VAL A 199 2.96 9.03 8.53
N LEU A 200 2.72 10.29 8.91
CA LEU A 200 1.63 11.12 8.39
C LEU A 200 1.92 11.74 7.02
N GLN A 201 3.19 11.78 6.60
CA GLN A 201 3.60 12.24 5.27
C GLN A 201 4.07 11.06 4.40
N THR A 202 3.66 9.84 4.72
CA THR A 202 3.88 8.69 3.84
C THR A 202 3.21 8.97 2.49
N PRO A 203 3.93 8.87 1.36
CA PRO A 203 3.34 9.03 0.04
C PRO A 203 2.13 8.11 -0.15
N SER A 204 1.11 8.59 -0.85
CA SER A 204 -0.11 7.83 -1.18
C SER A 204 -0.99 7.42 0.00
N ALA A 205 -0.55 7.60 1.25
CA ALA A 205 -1.36 7.34 2.43
C ALA A 205 -2.38 8.47 2.66
N LEU A 206 -3.61 8.08 2.98
CA LEU A 206 -4.71 8.96 3.29
C LEU A 206 -5.02 8.88 4.79
N LEU A 207 -5.16 10.03 5.43
CA LEU A 207 -5.57 10.13 6.82
C LEU A 207 -7.10 10.11 6.90
N ASP A 208 -7.67 8.99 7.33
CA ASP A 208 -9.11 8.86 7.50
C ASP A 208 -9.57 9.46 8.84
N ALA A 209 -8.76 9.35 9.91
CA ALA A 209 -9.05 9.96 11.22
C ALA A 209 -7.79 10.21 12.05
N LEU A 210 -7.77 11.29 12.83
CA LEU A 210 -6.73 11.58 13.83
C LEU A 210 -7.32 12.28 15.06
N CYS A 211 -7.21 11.61 16.21
CA CYS A 211 -7.48 12.18 17.53
C CYS A 211 -6.17 12.31 18.32
N VAL A 212 -5.89 13.49 18.85
CA VAL A 212 -4.69 13.78 19.65
C VAL A 212 -5.12 14.03 21.09
N ASN A 213 -4.83 13.08 21.97
CA ASN A 213 -5.08 13.21 23.40
C ASN A 213 -3.94 13.98 24.04
N VAL A 214 -4.26 15.08 24.71
CA VAL A 214 -3.31 16.09 25.19
C VAL A 214 -3.65 16.56 26.59
N THR A 215 -2.75 17.34 27.19
CA THR A 215 -3.07 18.29 28.27
C THR A 215 -2.58 19.68 27.88
N GLN A 216 -3.17 20.72 28.46
CA GLN A 216 -2.82 22.11 28.12
C GLN A 216 -1.41 22.52 28.57
N TRP A 217 -0.96 21.96 29.69
CA TRP A 217 0.32 22.29 30.30
C TRP A 217 1.50 21.49 29.71
N CYS A 218 1.26 20.34 29.06
CA CYS A 218 2.32 19.50 28.50
C CYS A 218 3.00 20.16 27.28
N ALA A 219 4.31 20.36 27.37
CA ALA A 219 5.10 20.96 26.29
C ALA A 219 5.15 20.08 25.02
N LEU A 220 5.22 18.75 25.17
CA LEU A 220 5.19 17.83 24.04
C LEU A 220 3.84 17.91 23.32
N SER A 221 2.73 17.97 24.06
CA SER A 221 1.39 18.14 23.50
C SER A 221 1.28 19.40 22.66
N ARG A 222 1.76 20.54 23.20
CA ARG A 222 1.78 21.81 22.44
C ARG A 222 2.63 21.71 21.17
N ARG A 223 3.80 21.08 21.24
CA ARG A 223 4.69 20.87 20.08
C ARG A 223 4.04 20.00 19.00
N THR A 224 3.42 18.89 19.39
CA THR A 224 2.71 17.99 18.46
C THR A 224 1.57 18.72 17.77
N LEU A 225 0.72 19.44 18.53
CA LEU A 225 -0.39 20.20 17.95
C LEU A 225 0.09 21.34 17.04
N ALA A 226 1.18 22.03 17.40
CA ALA A 226 1.78 23.05 16.55
C ALA A 226 2.25 22.47 15.22
N TRP A 227 3.02 21.37 15.26
CA TRP A 227 3.49 20.69 14.06
C TRP A 227 2.33 20.24 13.16
N LEU A 228 1.27 19.67 13.73
CA LEU A 228 0.09 19.25 12.97
C LEU A 228 -0.59 20.43 12.26
N ARG A 229 -0.75 21.57 12.95
CA ARG A 229 -1.31 22.79 12.35
C ARG A 229 -0.44 23.35 11.24
N GLU A 230 0.87 23.44 11.47
CA GLU A 230 1.84 23.96 10.50
C GLU A 230 1.91 23.11 9.22
N ASN A 231 1.66 21.80 9.34
CA ASN A 231 1.64 20.87 8.21
C ASN A 231 0.22 20.64 7.64
N GLY A 232 -0.78 21.39 8.10
CA GLY A 232 -2.17 21.29 7.60
C GLY A 232 -2.82 19.93 7.85
N VAL A 233 -2.38 19.18 8.87
CA VAL A 233 -2.91 17.85 9.16
C VAL A 233 -4.23 17.99 9.94
N PRO A 234 -5.36 17.52 9.38
CA PRO A 234 -6.65 17.59 10.05
C PRO A 234 -6.63 16.68 11.28
N HIS A 235 -7.06 17.22 12.43
CA HIS A 235 -7.08 16.49 13.69
C HIS A 235 -8.13 17.04 14.64
N VAL A 236 -8.56 16.19 15.57
CA VAL A 236 -9.30 16.59 16.76
C VAL A 236 -8.36 16.49 17.95
N SER A 237 -8.29 17.53 18.79
CA SER A 237 -7.55 17.49 20.05
C SER A 237 -8.51 17.30 21.22
N VAL A 238 -8.18 16.38 22.13
CA VAL A 238 -8.97 16.10 23.34
C VAL A 238 -8.09 16.31 24.57
N ASP A 239 -8.54 17.19 25.47
CA ASP A 239 -7.88 17.43 26.75
C ASP A 239 -8.30 16.36 27.76
N ILE A 240 -7.39 15.47 28.12
CA ILE A 240 -7.71 14.32 28.99
C ILE A 240 -8.00 14.73 30.43
N GLU A 241 -7.63 15.95 30.85
CA GLU A 241 -8.00 16.46 32.18
C GLU A 241 -9.49 16.84 32.25
N GLN A 242 -10.12 17.06 31.10
CA GLN A 242 -11.52 17.45 30.97
C GLN A 242 -12.42 16.31 30.46
N ASP A 243 -11.82 15.25 29.91
CA ASP A 243 -12.52 14.07 29.40
C ASP A 243 -12.02 12.79 30.12
N PRO A 244 -12.74 12.33 31.16
CA PRO A 244 -12.38 11.11 31.90
C PRO A 244 -12.36 9.85 31.03
N GLU A 245 -13.17 9.78 29.97
CA GLU A 245 -13.18 8.63 29.07
C GLU A 245 -11.92 8.62 28.20
N ALA A 246 -11.50 9.78 27.71
CA ALA A 246 -10.22 9.91 27.00
C ALA A 246 -9.05 9.57 27.90
N ALA A 247 -9.03 10.05 29.14
CA ALA A 247 -8.01 9.71 30.12
C ALA A 247 -7.91 8.19 30.36
N ARG A 248 -9.07 7.50 30.47
CA ARG A 248 -9.13 6.05 30.60
C ARG A 248 -8.57 5.34 29.37
N ARG A 249 -8.97 5.73 28.16
CA ARG A 249 -8.43 5.14 26.91
C ARG A 249 -6.92 5.30 26.79
N VAL A 250 -6.40 6.50 27.08
CA VAL A 250 -4.94 6.77 27.06
C VAL A 250 -4.22 5.90 28.09
N SER A 251 -4.77 5.77 29.29
CA SER A 251 -4.23 4.90 30.34
C SER A 251 -4.18 3.44 29.90
N GLU A 252 -5.24 2.91 29.31
CA GLU A 252 -5.30 1.54 28.78
C GLU A 252 -4.23 1.30 27.70
N TRP A 253 -4.06 2.23 26.76
CA TRP A 253 -3.03 2.11 25.73
C TRP A 253 -1.60 2.18 26.26
N ASN A 254 -1.39 2.90 27.36
CA ASN A 254 -0.09 3.19 27.94
C ASN A 254 0.13 2.47 29.28
N ARG A 255 -0.44 1.28 29.47
CA ARG A 255 -0.15 0.39 30.63
C ARG A 255 -0.41 1.06 31.99
N GLY A 256 -1.49 1.83 32.08
CA GLY A 256 -1.89 2.55 33.29
C GLY A 256 -1.50 4.03 33.30
N TYR A 257 -0.53 4.45 32.47
CA TYR A 257 -0.06 5.84 32.45
C TYR A 257 -0.90 6.73 31.53
N GLN A 258 -1.22 7.94 31.96
CA GLN A 258 -1.89 8.93 31.13
C GLN A 258 -0.87 9.76 30.30
N SER A 259 0.06 9.08 29.62
CA SER A 259 1.11 9.71 28.83
C SER A 259 0.54 10.51 27.66
N VAL A 260 0.97 11.76 27.52
CA VAL A 260 0.52 12.68 26.46
C VAL A 260 1.70 13.39 25.81
N PRO A 261 1.65 13.68 24.49
CA PRO A 261 0.51 13.45 23.60
C PRO A 261 0.38 11.98 23.20
N THR A 262 -0.84 11.47 23.17
CA THR A 262 -1.16 10.15 22.61
C THR A 262 -2.12 10.30 21.44
N LEU A 263 -1.67 9.93 20.25
CA LEU A 263 -2.41 9.99 19.00
C LEU A 263 -3.10 8.65 18.76
N ASP A 264 -4.39 8.70 18.43
CA ASP A 264 -5.15 7.58 17.85
C ASP A 264 -5.50 7.96 16.41
N LEU A 265 -4.90 7.25 15.46
CA LEU A 265 -4.96 7.62 14.05
C LEU A 265 -5.29 6.41 13.18
N THR A 266 -6.02 6.67 12.10
CA THR A 266 -6.34 5.67 11.07
C THR A 266 -5.82 6.17 9.72
N LEU A 267 -4.90 5.42 9.15
CA LEU A 267 -4.36 5.64 7.80
C LEU A 267 -4.86 4.56 6.86
N ARG A 268 -5.05 4.94 5.61
CA ARG A 268 -5.40 4.02 4.52
C ARG A 268 -4.50 4.25 3.33
N ILE A 269 -4.06 3.17 2.70
CA ILE A 269 -3.25 3.21 1.48
C ILE A 269 -3.69 2.12 0.51
N THR A 270 -3.70 2.42 -0.78
CA THR A 270 -4.08 1.47 -1.84
C THR A 270 -2.86 1.16 -2.71
N GLU A 271 -2.66 -0.13 -2.98
CA GLU A 271 -1.55 -0.67 -3.77
C GLU A 271 -0.16 -0.17 -3.28
N PRO A 272 0.13 -0.19 -1.97
CA PRO A 272 1.36 0.38 -1.44
C PRO A 272 2.62 -0.32 -1.97
N THR A 273 3.67 0.48 -2.14
CA THR A 273 5.04 -0.02 -2.17
C THR A 273 5.44 -0.61 -0.81
N SER A 274 6.48 -1.43 -0.78
CA SER A 274 7.01 -1.95 0.49
C SER A 274 7.46 -0.83 1.42
N ASP A 275 8.09 0.21 0.87
CA ASP A 275 8.61 1.34 1.64
C ASP A 275 7.50 2.24 2.19
N GLU A 276 6.46 2.51 1.41
CA GLU A 276 5.28 3.23 1.90
C GLU A 276 4.60 2.44 3.02
N LEU A 277 4.39 1.13 2.85
CA LEU A 277 3.76 0.31 3.89
C LEU A 277 4.57 0.33 5.20
N VAL A 278 5.88 0.19 5.10
CA VAL A 278 6.81 0.26 6.24
C VAL A 278 6.74 1.60 6.94
N ARG A 279 6.82 2.71 6.19
CA ARG A 279 6.74 4.08 6.73
C ARG A 279 5.40 4.34 7.39
N MET A 280 4.30 3.99 6.72
CA MET A 280 2.94 4.14 7.22
C MET A 280 2.76 3.41 8.55
N LEU A 281 3.34 2.21 8.69
CA LEU A 281 3.27 1.41 9.92
C LEU A 281 4.28 1.85 10.99
N GLY A 282 5.02 2.94 10.78
CA GLY A 282 6.00 3.43 11.74
C GLY A 282 7.12 2.41 12.00
N LEU A 283 7.60 1.77 10.94
CA LEU A 283 8.80 0.92 10.95
C LEU A 283 9.93 1.70 10.28
N GLY A 284 11.07 1.82 10.96
CA GLY A 284 12.13 2.74 10.59
C GLY A 284 12.86 2.37 9.30
N MET A 285 13.26 3.42 8.58
CA MET A 285 13.93 3.41 7.27
C MET A 285 15.28 2.67 7.28
N PRO A 286 15.71 2.09 6.14
CA PRO A 286 17.10 1.67 5.97
C PRO A 286 18.02 2.88 6.24
N ARG A 287 19.08 2.65 7.01
CA ARG A 287 20.16 3.63 7.19
C ARG A 287 20.96 3.78 5.89
#